data_AF-A0A9X7TH49-F1
#
_entry.id   AF-A0A9X7TH49-F1
#
_cell.length_a   1.000
_cell.length_b   1.000
_cell.length_c   1.000
_cell.angle_alpha   90.00
_cell.angle_beta   90.00
_cell.angle_gamma   90.00
#
_symmetry.space_group_name_H-M   'P 1'
#
loop_
_entity.id
_entity.type
_entity.pdbx_description
1 polymer ?
#
loop_
_entity_poly.entity_id
_entity_poly.type
_entity_poly.pdbx_seq_one_letter_code
_entity_poly.pdbx_strand_id
1 'polypeptide(L)'
;MSSTTRWIPKWTLVSIELEEGKKIEACYDEITKLYACPYCTPICKKGGIPEQGSYFFNKEDLKEHIKAHSFNYWIKSKKEEEEEEEEEKIKGTEEEEEEGEE
;
A
#
# COMPACT_ATOMS: atom_id res chain seq x y z
N MET A 1 -21.24 -11.85 31.81
CA MET A 1 -20.87 -10.70 30.95
C MET A 1 -19.68 -11.14 30.10
N SER A 2 -19.88 -11.34 28.79
CA SER A 2 -18.77 -11.69 27.89
C SER A 2 -17.75 -10.56 27.87
N SER A 3 -16.64 -10.77 28.55
CA SER A 3 -15.49 -9.87 28.49
C SER A 3 -14.72 -10.25 27.24
N THR A 4 -15.04 -9.62 26.11
CA THR A 4 -14.18 -9.74 24.92
C THR A 4 -12.90 -8.97 25.21
N THR A 5 -11.76 -9.65 25.19
CA THR A 5 -10.42 -9.03 25.26
C THR A 5 -10.00 -8.39 23.94
N ARG A 6 -10.88 -8.41 22.92
CA ARG A 6 -10.60 -7.83 21.62
C ARG A 6 -10.60 -6.31 21.73
N TRP A 7 -9.53 -5.68 21.24
CA TRP A 7 -9.42 -4.22 21.15
C TRP A 7 -10.57 -3.66 20.29
N ILE A 8 -11.22 -2.63 20.82
CA ILE A 8 -12.29 -1.89 20.14
C ILE A 8 -11.76 -0.47 19.91
N PRO A 9 -11.31 -0.12 18.70
CA PRO A 9 -10.78 1.20 18.41
C PRO A 9 -11.85 2.29 18.36
N LYS A 10 -11.44 3.53 18.62
CA LYS A 10 -12.27 4.72 18.40
C LYS A 10 -11.57 5.62 17.37
N TRP A 11 -11.99 5.47 16.12
CA TRP A 11 -11.36 6.14 14.99
C TRP A 11 -11.77 7.61 14.84
N THR A 12 -10.76 8.46 14.64
CA THR A 12 -10.90 9.85 14.23
C THR A 12 -10.07 10.07 12.96
N LEU A 13 -10.64 10.72 11.95
CA LEU A 13 -9.92 11.02 10.71
C LEU A 13 -8.98 12.21 10.93
N VAL A 14 -7.73 12.03 10.55
CA VAL A 14 -6.69 13.04 10.64
C VAL A 14 -6.11 13.29 9.25
N SER A 15 -6.07 14.55 8.85
CA SER A 15 -5.41 14.95 7.61
C SER A 15 -3.90 15.00 7.84
N ILE A 16 -3.16 14.28 7.03
CA ILE A 16 -1.70 14.22 7.04
C ILE A 16 -1.21 14.77 5.71
N GLU A 17 -0.35 15.78 5.80
CA GLU A 17 0.32 16.34 4.64
C GLU A 17 1.58 15.52 4.35
N LEU A 18 1.62 14.92 3.17
CA LEU A 18 2.80 14.29 2.58
C LEU A 18 3.66 15.37 1.91
N GLU A 19 4.82 14.97 1.39
CA GLU A 19 5.63 15.82 0.54
C GLU A 19 4.85 16.21 -0.73
N GLU A 20 5.21 17.36 -1.33
CA GLU A 20 4.57 17.93 -2.52
C GLU A 20 3.11 18.39 -2.33
N GLY A 21 2.69 18.69 -1.09
CA GLY A 21 1.36 19.28 -0.82
C GLY A 21 0.18 18.31 -0.97
N LYS A 22 0.46 17.01 -1.16
CA LYS A 22 -0.56 15.96 -1.18
C LYS A 22 -1.09 15.74 0.24
N LYS A 23 -2.40 15.87 0.43
CA LYS A 23 -3.07 15.61 1.72
C LYS A 23 -3.78 14.27 1.67
N ILE A 24 -3.52 13.44 2.68
CA ILE A 24 -4.17 12.15 2.85
C ILE A 24 -4.91 12.10 4.17
N GLU A 25 -6.07 11.46 4.16
CA GLU A 25 -6.81 11.15 5.38
C GLU A 25 -6.42 9.78 5.90
N ALA A 26 -5.81 9.76 7.09
CA ALA A 26 -5.52 8.57 7.85
C ALA A 26 -6.42 8.48 9.08
N CYS A 27 -6.43 7.33 9.74
CA CYS A 27 -7.21 7.11 10.94
C CYS A 27 -6.31 7.21 12.18
N TYR A 28 -6.83 7.81 13.24
CA TYR A 28 -6.21 7.88 14.55
C TYR A 28 -7.11 7.18 15.57
N ASP A 29 -6.59 6.23 16.33
CA ASP A 29 -7.32 5.61 17.43
C ASP A 29 -7.17 6.46 18.70
N GLU A 30 -8.28 7.01 19.19
CA GLU A 30 -8.28 7.80 20.42
C GLU A 30 -7.99 6.96 21.67
N ILE A 31 -8.14 5.64 21.61
CA ILE A 31 -7.94 4.73 22.75
C ILE A 31 -6.46 4.36 22.88
N THR A 32 -5.88 3.78 21.84
CA THR A 32 -4.47 3.37 21.83
C THR A 32 -3.50 4.49 21.49
N LYS A 33 -4.01 5.64 21.00
CA LYS A 33 -3.21 6.78 20.53
C LYS A 33 -2.34 6.45 19.32
N LEU A 34 -2.71 5.44 18.55
CA LEU A 34 -2.00 4.98 17.36
C LEU A 34 -2.60 5.55 16.08
N TYR A 35 -1.74 5.83 15.10
CA TYR A 35 -2.15 6.10 13.73
C TYR A 35 -2.24 4.80 12.94
N ALA A 36 -3.29 4.63 12.14
CA ALA A 36 -3.46 3.48 11.26
C ALA A 36 -3.26 3.89 9.79
N CYS A 37 -2.55 3.06 9.04
CA CYS A 37 -2.40 3.26 7.60
C CYS A 37 -3.75 3.05 6.88
N PRO A 38 -4.25 4.04 6.12
CA PRO A 38 -5.54 3.91 5.45
C PRO A 38 -5.55 2.85 4.33
N TYR A 39 -4.37 2.44 3.82
CA TYR A 39 -4.24 1.40 2.80
C TYR A 39 -4.20 0.00 3.40
N CYS A 40 -3.48 -0.19 4.52
CA CYS A 40 -3.44 -1.47 5.23
C CYS A 40 -4.70 -1.75 6.03
N THR A 41 -5.41 -0.70 6.46
CA THR A 41 -6.57 -0.80 7.36
C THR A 41 -7.74 0.02 6.82
N PRO A 42 -8.27 -0.29 5.63
CA PRO A 42 -9.27 0.54 4.97
C PRO A 42 -10.58 0.65 5.76
N ILE A 43 -10.88 -0.34 6.61
CA ILE A 43 -12.10 -0.35 7.42
C ILE A 43 -12.10 0.70 8.54
N CYS A 44 -10.93 1.26 8.90
CA CYS A 44 -10.85 2.32 9.91
C CYS A 44 -11.66 3.55 9.50
N LYS A 45 -11.69 3.88 8.20
CA LYS A 45 -12.48 5.00 7.67
C LYS A 45 -13.99 4.80 7.81
N LYS A 46 -14.43 3.55 7.95
CA LYS A 46 -15.83 3.16 8.12
C LYS A 46 -16.20 2.94 9.60
N GLY A 47 -15.27 3.17 10.52
CA GLY A 47 -15.51 2.98 11.96
C GLY A 47 -15.47 1.51 12.42
N GLY A 48 -15.00 0.57 11.59
CA GLY A 48 -15.03 -0.85 11.93
C GLY A 48 -13.82 -1.32 12.74
N ILE A 49 -13.90 -2.55 13.26
CA ILE A 49 -12.82 -3.22 13.98
C ILE A 49 -11.97 -3.99 12.96
N PRO A 50 -10.72 -3.58 12.71
CA PRO A 50 -9.86 -4.29 11.79
C PRO A 50 -9.39 -5.63 12.36
N GLU A 51 -9.23 -6.62 11.49
CA GLU A 51 -8.61 -7.91 11.85
C GLU A 51 -7.09 -7.86 11.72
N GLN A 52 -6.59 -7.06 10.79
CA GLN A 52 -5.18 -6.85 10.50
C GLN A 52 -4.94 -5.40 10.05
N GLY A 53 -3.70 -4.94 10.20
CA GLY A 53 -3.35 -3.56 9.87
C GLY A 53 -1.95 -3.16 10.30
N SER A 54 -1.50 -2.02 9.81
CA SER A 54 -0.24 -1.38 10.19
C SER A 54 -0.53 -0.15 11.04
N TYR A 55 0.07 -0.09 12.23
CA TYR A 55 -0.15 0.96 13.23
C TYR A 55 1.16 1.62 13.63
N PHE A 56 1.11 2.91 13.90
CA PHE A 56 2.28 3.75 14.11
C PHE A 56 2.07 4.71 15.29
N PHE A 57 3.12 4.94 16.08
CA PHE A 57 3.08 5.89 17.19
C PHE A 57 3.22 7.35 16.70
N ASN A 58 4.03 7.55 15.65
CA ASN A 58 4.34 8.87 15.13
C ASN A 58 3.74 9.08 13.73
N LYS A 59 3.42 10.34 13.41
CA LYS A 59 2.97 10.71 12.07
C LYS A 59 4.06 10.53 11.02
N GLU A 60 5.32 10.74 11.39
CA GLU A 60 6.48 10.62 10.50
C GLU A 60 6.65 9.18 10.01
N ASP A 61 6.62 8.21 10.93
CA ASP A 61 6.66 6.78 10.60
C ASP A 61 5.52 6.37 9.66
N LEU A 62 4.30 6.88 9.91
CA LEU A 62 3.16 6.64 9.03
C LEU A 62 3.38 7.26 7.63
N LYS A 63 3.95 8.47 7.54
CA LYS A 63 4.23 9.11 6.25
C LYS A 63 5.22 8.29 5.43
N GLU A 64 6.33 7.87 6.04
CA GLU A 64 7.34 7.04 5.36
C GLU A 64 6.74 5.70 4.91
N HIS A 65 5.91 5.08 5.76
CA HIS A 65 5.18 3.87 5.37
C HIS A 65 4.23 4.09 4.19
N ILE A 66 3.48 5.20 4.17
CA ILE A 66 2.61 5.55 3.05
C ILE A 66 3.41 5.77 1.76
N LYS A 67 4.55 6.47 1.83
CA LYS A 67 5.44 6.64 0.66
C LYS A 67 5.94 5.29 0.13
N ALA A 68 6.26 4.35 1.02
CA ALA A 68 6.70 3.02 0.63
C ALA A 68 5.64 2.25 -0.18
N HIS A 69 4.34 2.49 0.04
CA HIS A 69 3.31 1.93 -0.85
C HIS A 69 3.47 2.41 -2.30
N SER A 70 3.76 3.69 -2.50
CA SER A 70 4.01 4.25 -3.84
C SER A 70 5.30 3.72 -4.47
N PHE A 71 6.38 3.60 -3.69
CA PHE A 71 7.64 3.01 -4.16
C PHE A 71 7.52 1.53 -4.50
N ASN A 72 6.84 0.72 -3.68
CA ASN A 72 6.62 -0.69 -3.99
C ASN A 72 5.79 -0.87 -5.26
N TYR A 73 4.82 0.02 -5.51
CA TYR A 73 4.06 0.00 -6.76
C TYR A 73 4.97 0.31 -7.96
N TRP A 74 5.85 1.30 -7.82
CA TRP A 74 6.80 1.71 -8.87
C TRP A 74 7.83 0.61 -9.20
N ILE A 75 8.39 -0.04 -8.17
CA ILE A 75 9.32 -1.17 -8.34
C ILE A 75 8.61 -2.37 -9.00
N LYS A 76 7.35 -2.64 -8.61
CA LYS A 76 6.57 -3.73 -9.20
C LYS A 76 6.23 -3.46 -10.66
N SER A 77 5.79 -2.25 -11.02
CA SER A 77 5.54 -1.87 -12.41
C SER A 77 6.80 -1.95 -13.27
N LYS A 78 7.96 -1.48 -12.75
CA LYS A 78 9.22 -1.54 -13.50
C LYS A 78 9.67 -2.99 -13.79
N LYS A 79 9.41 -3.91 -12.86
CA LYS A 79 9.71 -5.34 -13.05
C LYS A 79 8.78 -6.00 -14.08
N GLU A 80 7.51 -5.61 -14.10
CA GLU A 80 6.54 -6.08 -15.12
C GLU A 80 6.93 -5.57 -16.53
N GLU A 81 7.34 -4.30 -16.66
CA GLU A 81 7.84 -3.75 -17.94
C GLU A 81 9.13 -4.44 -18.42
N GLU A 82 10.10 -4.70 -17.53
CA GLU A 82 11.32 -5.43 -17.89
C GLU A 82 11.05 -6.89 -18.30
N GLU A 83 10.10 -7.57 -17.65
CA GLU A 83 9.69 -8.94 -18.02
C GLU A 83 8.94 -8.98 -19.36
N GLU A 84 8.03 -8.03 -19.63
CA GLU A 84 7.35 -7.93 -20.94
C GLU A 84 8.34 -7.59 -22.07
N GLU A 85 9.32 -6.71 -21.85
CA GLU A 85 10.32 -6.34 -22.85
C GLU A 85 11.32 -7.49 -23.14
N GLU A 86 11.65 -8.34 -22.14
CA GLU A 86 12.41 -9.57 -22.37
C GLU A 86 11.58 -10.61 -23.14
N GLU A 87 10.31 -10.83 -22.79
CA GLU A 87 9.44 -11.77 -23.50
C GLU A 87 9.20 -11.37 -24.97
N GLU A 88 9.04 -10.08 -25.27
CA GLU A 88 8.92 -9.59 -26.65
C GLU A 88 10.21 -9.77 -27.46
N LYS A 89 11.39 -9.59 -26.84
CA LYS A 89 12.69 -9.84 -27.51
C LYS A 89 12.91 -11.32 -27.83
N ILE A 90 12.48 -12.21 -26.94
CA ILE A 90 12.57 -13.66 -27.15
C ILE A 90 11.63 -14.09 -28.29
N LYS A 91 10.37 -13.62 -28.29
CA LYS A 91 9.42 -13.90 -29.39
C LYS A 91 9.86 -13.36 -30.74
N GLY A 92 10.36 -12.12 -30.80
CA GLY A 92 10.84 -11.53 -32.05
C GLY A 92 12.04 -12.28 -32.64
N THR A 93 12.88 -12.89 -31.79
CA THR A 93 14.02 -13.72 -32.23
C THR A 93 13.56 -15.08 -32.78
N GLU A 94 12.56 -15.72 -32.14
CA GLU A 94 12.02 -17.00 -32.62
C GLU A 94 11.26 -16.86 -33.96
N GLU A 95 10.57 -15.74 -34.18
CA GLU A 95 9.87 -15.47 -35.45
C GLU A 95 10.84 -15.11 -36.61
N GLU A 96 11.96 -14.43 -36.36
CA GLU A 96 12.98 -14.15 -37.39
C GLU A 96 13.81 -15.39 -37.80
N GLU A 97 13.97 -16.38 -36.92
CA GLU A 97 14.68 -17.63 -37.23
C GLU A 97 13.84 -18.60 -38.10
N GLU A 98 12.50 -18.60 -37.99
CA GLU A 98 11.63 -19.46 -38.82
C GLU A 98 11.45 -18.95 -40.27
N GLU A 99 11.53 -17.64 -40.53
CA GLU A 99 11.37 -17.08 -41.89
C GLU A 99 12.66 -17.10 -42.75
N GLY A 100 13.80 -17.52 -42.18
CA GLY A 100 15.10 -17.58 -42.87
C GLY A 100 15.45 -18.94 -43.52
N GLU A 101 14.66 -19.97 -43.28
CA GLU A 101 14.83 -21.31 -43.88
C GLU A 101 13.74 -21.60 -44.94
N GLU A 102 13.73 -20.85 -46.06
CA GLU A 102 13.10 -21.28 -47.32
C GLU A 102 14.04 -21.14 -48.53
#